data_AF-A0A8B7QRI7-F1
#
_entry.id   AF-A0A8B7QRI7-F1
#
_cell.length_a   1.000
_cell.length_b   1.000
_cell.length_c   1.000
_cell.angle_alpha   90.00
_cell.angle_beta   90.00
_cell.angle_gamma   90.00
#
_symmetry.space_group_name_H-M   'P 1'
#
loop_
_entity.id
_entity.type
_entity.pdbx_description
1 polymer ?
#
loop_
_entity_poly.entity_id
_entity_poly.type
_entity_poly.pdbx_seq_one_letter_code
_entity_poly.pdbx_strand_id
1 'polypeptide(L)'
;VPKSKAAEATKMAIDVGFRHIDAAYVYQNEEEVGKVLREKIADGTVNRGDIFYTTKLWATFLRPELVRPALERSLKKLQLDYVDLFIIHIPVAMK
;
A
#
# COMPACT_ATOMS: atom_id res chain seq x y z
N VAL A 1 -5.04 -16.36 2.16
CA VAL A 1 -5.86 -15.79 1.05
C VAL A 1 -4.94 -15.58 -0.15
N PRO A 2 -5.31 -16.01 -1.36
CA PRO A 2 -4.50 -15.78 -2.57
C PRO A 2 -4.28 -14.29 -2.81
N LYS A 3 -3.10 -13.88 -3.28
CA LYS A 3 -2.78 -12.47 -3.53
C LYS A 3 -3.71 -11.80 -4.54
N SER A 4 -4.18 -12.55 -5.54
CA SER A 4 -5.15 -12.09 -6.54
C SER A 4 -6.44 -11.55 -5.92
N LYS A 5 -6.87 -12.07 -4.74
CA LYS A 5 -8.06 -11.58 -4.04
C LYS A 5 -7.89 -10.16 -3.48
N ALA A 6 -6.66 -9.74 -3.17
CA ALA A 6 -6.41 -8.36 -2.77
C ALA A 6 -6.66 -7.38 -3.93
N ALA A 7 -6.25 -7.75 -5.16
CA ALA A 7 -6.54 -6.96 -6.35
C ALA A 7 -8.04 -6.88 -6.63
N GLU A 8 -8.73 -8.03 -6.67
CA GLU A 8 -10.19 -8.10 -6.89
C GLU A 8 -10.96 -7.24 -5.87
N ALA A 9 -10.62 -7.37 -4.58
CA ALA A 9 -11.27 -6.61 -3.51
C ALA A 9 -10.99 -5.10 -3.62
N THR A 10 -9.74 -4.70 -3.90
CA THR A 10 -9.38 -3.28 -4.07
C THR A 10 -10.13 -2.67 -5.25
N LYS A 11 -10.23 -3.39 -6.37
CA LYS A 11 -10.93 -2.93 -7.57
C LYS A 11 -12.40 -2.68 -7.25
N MET A 12 -13.06 -3.67 -6.63
CA MET A 12 -14.45 -3.56 -6.21
C MET A 12 -14.66 -2.41 -5.22
N ALA A 13 -13.76 -2.23 -4.26
CA ALA A 13 -13.85 -1.16 -3.28
C ALA A 13 -13.83 0.23 -3.95
N ILE A 14 -12.93 0.46 -4.90
CA ILE A 14 -12.87 1.72 -5.65
C ILE A 14 -14.14 1.93 -6.47
N ASP A 15 -14.63 0.87 -7.13
CA ASP A 15 -15.84 0.90 -7.97
C ASP A 15 -17.10 1.23 -7.17
N VAL A 16 -17.18 0.82 -5.89
CA VAL A 16 -18.29 1.17 -4.99
C VAL A 16 -18.03 2.44 -4.17
N GLY A 17 -16.97 3.19 -4.47
CA GLY A 17 -16.75 4.53 -3.93
C GLY A 17 -15.75 4.65 -2.79
N PHE A 18 -15.10 3.57 -2.35
CA PHE A 18 -14.03 3.69 -1.35
C PHE A 18 -12.85 4.46 -1.91
N ARG A 19 -12.28 5.31 -1.05
CA ARG A 19 -11.11 6.14 -1.37
C ARG A 19 -9.97 5.96 -0.38
N HIS A 20 -10.23 5.42 0.81
CA HIS A 20 -9.20 5.03 1.77
C HIS A 20 -8.90 3.54 1.65
N ILE A 21 -7.64 3.21 1.36
CA ILE A 21 -7.12 1.85 1.30
C ILE A 21 -6.05 1.68 2.39
N ASP A 22 -6.32 0.80 3.36
CA ASP A 22 -5.36 0.41 4.38
C ASP A 22 -4.65 -0.89 3.99
N ALA A 23 -3.33 -0.85 3.97
CA ALA A 23 -2.46 -1.97 3.63
C ALA A 23 -1.26 -2.02 4.59
N ALA A 24 -0.35 -2.97 4.39
CA ALA A 24 0.89 -3.05 5.14
C ALA A 24 1.94 -3.86 4.39
N TYR A 25 3.21 -3.57 4.62
CA TYR A 25 4.33 -4.36 4.09
C TYR A 25 4.16 -5.87 4.31
N VAL A 26 3.77 -6.26 5.53
CA VAL A 26 3.69 -7.68 5.94
C VAL A 26 2.56 -8.44 5.26
N TYR A 27 1.58 -7.77 4.65
CA TYR A 27 0.50 -8.44 3.91
C TYR A 27 0.97 -9.01 2.58
N GLN A 28 2.16 -8.61 2.11
CA GLN A 28 2.82 -9.11 0.91
C GLN A 28 1.98 -9.01 -0.39
N ASN A 29 1.07 -8.04 -0.45
CA ASN A 29 0.13 -7.82 -1.54
C ASN A 29 0.18 -6.40 -2.14
N GLU A 30 1.18 -5.59 -1.77
CA GLU A 30 1.30 -4.20 -2.24
C GLU A 30 1.50 -4.08 -3.76
N GLU A 31 2.06 -5.10 -4.40
CA GLU A 31 2.22 -5.12 -5.87
C GLU A 31 0.87 -5.29 -6.58
N GLU A 32 0.04 -6.18 -6.06
CA GLU A 32 -1.31 -6.43 -6.55
C GLU A 32 -2.22 -5.23 -6.33
N VAL A 33 -2.15 -4.58 -5.17
CA VAL A 33 -2.91 -3.36 -4.88
C VAL A 33 -2.42 -2.20 -5.76
N GLY A 34 -1.11 -2.00 -5.87
CA GLY A 34 -0.53 -0.97 -6.72
C GLY A 34 -0.93 -1.10 -8.19
N LYS A 35 -0.98 -2.33 -8.71
CA LYS A 35 -1.47 -2.60 -10.07
C LYS A 35 -2.90 -2.07 -10.27
N VAL A 36 -3.81 -2.37 -9.34
CA VAL A 36 -5.20 -1.92 -9.42
C VAL A 36 -5.31 -0.40 -9.32
N LEU A 37 -4.54 0.23 -8.44
CA LEU A 37 -4.51 1.70 -8.34
C LEU A 37 -4.12 2.33 -9.68
N ARG A 38 -3.07 1.83 -10.33
CA ARG A 38 -2.65 2.33 -11.63
C ARG A 38 -3.67 2.09 -12.72
N GLU A 39 -4.33 0.92 -12.74
CA GLU A 39 -5.42 0.64 -13.67
C GLU A 39 -6.58 1.62 -13.51
N LYS A 40 -7.00 1.90 -12.27
CA LYS A 40 -8.09 2.83 -11.94
C LYS A 40 -7.75 4.30 -12.16
N ILE A 41 -6.46 4.63 -12.13
CA ILE A 41 -5.96 5.95 -12.53
C ILE A 41 -5.92 6.05 -14.05
N ALA A 42 -5.45 5.01 -14.74
CA ALA A 42 -5.33 4.99 -16.19
C ALA A 42 -6.69 4.98 -16.91
N ASP A 43 -7.70 4.33 -16.33
CA ASP A 43 -9.07 4.31 -16.88
C ASP A 43 -9.91 5.55 -16.51
N GLY A 44 -9.35 6.46 -15.70
CA GLY A 44 -10.00 7.70 -15.28
C GLY A 44 -11.06 7.55 -14.19
N THR A 45 -11.19 6.37 -13.55
CA THR A 45 -12.13 6.17 -12.43
C THR A 45 -11.78 7.06 -11.24
N VAL A 46 -10.49 7.26 -10.96
CA VAL A 46 -9.96 8.12 -9.90
C VAL A 46 -8.66 8.78 -10.32
N ASN A 47 -8.32 9.91 -9.73
CA ASN A 47 -6.98 10.48 -9.77
C ASN A 47 -6.15 9.96 -8.60
N ARG A 48 -4.81 10.07 -8.66
CA ARG A 48 -3.95 9.71 -7.52
C ARG A 48 -4.35 10.48 -6.25
N GLY A 49 -4.71 11.75 -6.37
CA GLY A 49 -5.12 12.59 -5.24
C GLY A 49 -6.48 12.22 -4.63
N ASP A 50 -7.29 11.40 -5.32
CA ASP A 50 -8.56 10.91 -4.78
C ASP A 50 -8.38 9.71 -3.85
N ILE A 51 -7.21 9.06 -3.87
CA ILE A 51 -6.92 7.86 -3.06
C ILE A 51 -6.09 8.24 -1.84
N PHE A 52 -6.55 7.85 -0.66
CA PHE A 52 -5.78 7.86 0.56
C PHE A 52 -5.21 6.46 0.81
N TYR A 53 -3.93 6.25 0.50
CA TYR A 53 -3.25 4.97 0.67
C TYR A 53 -2.39 4.94 1.93
N THR A 54 -2.66 3.97 2.82
CA THR A 54 -1.88 3.72 4.04
C THR A 54 -1.03 2.46 3.90
N THR A 55 0.25 2.53 4.27
CA THR A 55 1.07 1.32 4.52
C THR A 55 1.82 1.43 5.85
N LYS A 56 2.44 0.34 6.28
CA LYS A 56 2.97 0.18 7.64
C LYS A 56 4.39 -0.34 7.63
N LEU A 57 5.25 0.30 8.42
CA LEU A 57 6.61 -0.14 8.72
C LEU A 57 6.57 -1.44 9.53
N TRP A 58 7.13 -2.51 8.98
CA TRP A 58 7.18 -3.80 9.66
C TRP A 58 8.27 -3.85 10.75
N ALA A 59 8.05 -4.69 11.75
CA ALA A 59 8.84 -4.80 12.97
C ALA A 59 10.34 -5.05 12.76
N THR A 60 10.73 -5.68 11.65
CA THR A 60 12.15 -5.93 11.30
C THR A 60 12.88 -4.70 10.77
N PHE A 61 12.19 -3.57 10.57
CA PHE A 61 12.73 -2.33 10.02
C PHE A 61 12.65 -1.15 11.00
N LEU A 62 12.43 -1.41 12.31
CA LEU A 62 12.35 -0.34 13.32
C LEU A 62 13.71 0.29 13.68
N ARG A 63 14.82 -0.24 13.16
CA ARG A 63 16.09 0.49 13.26
C ARG A 63 16.01 1.77 12.42
N PRO A 64 16.40 2.95 12.95
CA PRO A 64 16.23 4.23 12.24
C PRO A 64 16.75 4.22 10.80
N GLU A 65 17.91 3.59 10.56
CA GLU A 65 18.55 3.48 9.27
C GLU A 65 17.79 2.61 8.25
N LEU A 66 16.86 1.76 8.72
CA LEU A 66 16.06 0.86 7.88
C LEU A 66 14.68 1.41 7.52
N VAL A 67 14.22 2.48 8.19
CA VAL A 67 12.86 3.02 8.02
C VAL A 67 12.62 3.50 6.60
N ARG A 68 13.50 4.36 6.08
CA ARG A 68 13.38 4.90 4.73
C ARG A 68 13.53 3.82 3.65
N PRO A 69 14.53 2.92 3.70
CA PRO A 69 14.62 1.78 2.78
C PRO A 69 13.36 0.90 2.77
N ALA A 70 12.69 0.74 3.91
CA ALA A 70 11.44 -0.02 3.98
C ALA A 70 10.29 0.71 3.26
N LEU A 71 10.14 2.03 3.46
CA LEU A 71 9.16 2.83 2.73
C LEU A 71 9.41 2.81 1.22
N GLU A 72 10.67 3.03 0.79
CA GLU A 72 11.07 3.01 -0.62
C GLU A 72 10.77 1.66 -1.28
N ARG A 73 10.91 0.56 -0.52
CA ARG A 73 10.53 -0.79 -1.00
C ARG A 73 9.02 -0.91 -1.22
N SER A 74 8.20 -0.38 -0.33
CA SER A 74 6.73 -0.35 -0.51
C SER A 74 6.34 0.54 -1.69
N LEU A 75 6.90 1.75 -1.80
CA LEU A 75 6.69 2.64 -2.95
C LEU A 75 7.05 1.97 -4.29
N LYS A 76 8.18 1.26 -4.34
CA LYS A 76 8.60 0.51 -5.54
C LYS A 76 7.60 -0.58 -5.93
N LYS A 77 7.07 -1.34 -4.96
CA LYS A 77 6.03 -2.37 -5.23
C LYS A 77 4.73 -1.74 -5.71
N LEU A 78 4.34 -0.64 -5.08
CA LEU A 78 3.12 0.08 -5.43
C LEU A 78 3.23 0.83 -6.76
N GLN A 79 4.46 1.15 -7.18
CA GLN A 79 4.78 2.13 -8.22
C GLN A 79 4.05 3.46 -7.98
N LEU A 80 4.22 3.99 -6.77
CA LEU A 80 3.73 5.31 -6.35
C LEU A 80 4.90 6.17 -5.90
N ASP A 81 4.77 7.49 -6.07
CA ASP A 81 5.78 8.44 -5.60
C ASP A 81 5.68 8.72 -4.10
N TYR A 82 4.49 8.56 -3.52
CA TYR A 82 4.21 8.76 -2.10
C TYR A 82 3.05 7.87 -1.61
N VAL A 83 3.01 7.66 -0.29
CA VAL A 83 1.84 7.16 0.45
C VAL A 83 1.28 8.28 1.30
N ASP A 84 -0.04 8.27 1.51
CA ASP A 84 -0.73 9.33 2.26
C ASP A 84 -0.50 9.19 3.77
N LEU A 85 -0.28 7.95 4.24
CA LEU A 85 0.04 7.65 5.63
C LEU A 85 1.02 6.49 5.73
N PHE A 86 2.08 6.68 6.54
CA PHE A 86 3.04 5.65 6.89
C PHE A 86 3.18 5.56 8.41
N ILE A 87 2.88 4.39 8.98
CA ILE A 87 2.83 4.19 10.44
C ILE A 87 3.65 3.00 10.89
N ILE A 88 4.05 2.99 12.16
CA ILE A 88 4.64 1.82 12.82
C ILE A 88 3.55 0.76 12.99
N HIS A 89 3.75 -0.45 12.44
CA HIS A 89 2.73 -1.50 12.48
C HIS A 89 2.50 -2.03 13.90
N ILE A 90 3.59 -2.28 14.64
CA ILE A 90 3.57 -2.75 16.02
C ILE A 90 4.72 -2.13 16.82
N PRO A 91 4.55 -1.87 18.13
CA PRO A 91 5.57 -1.22 18.97
C PRO A 91 6.63 -2.20 19.50
N VAL A 92 6.96 -3.26 18.73
CA VAL A 92 7.90 -4.31 19.13
C VAL A 92 8.88 -4.56 17.99
N ALA A 93 10.16 -4.27 18.20
CA ALA A 93 11.20 -4.53 17.21
C ALA A 93 11.52 -6.02 17.13
N MET A 94 11.62 -6.53 15.90
CA MET A 94 12.01 -7.92 15.61
C MET A 94 13.34 -7.94 14.86
N LYS A 95 14.08 -9.04 14.98
CA LYS A 95 15.31 -9.28 14.23
C LYS A 95 15.02 -10.08 12.97
#